data_AF-A0A6M0BAI3-F1
#
_entry.id   AF-A0A6M0BAI3-F1
#
_cell.length_a   1.000
_cell.length_b   1.000
_cell.length_c   1.000
_cell.angle_alpha   90.00
_cell.angle_beta   90.00
_cell.angle_gamma   90.00
#
_symmetry.space_group_name_H-M   'P 1'
#
loop_
_entity.id
_entity.type
_entity.pdbx_description
1 polymer ?
#
loop_
_entity_poly.entity_id
_entity_poly.type
_entity_poly.pdbx_seq_one_letter_code
_entity_poly.pdbx_strand_id
1 'polypeptide(L)'
;MKWSKYLFIAVAGFLIPLILVYTSSAQEVLANSIDKECSKEVLEDISKSPEYLIYLINNLWVLIAGILVFAMQLGFAMLEAGFSPAKNTVNVLFKNVADVCLGIVVFFIFGYALMYHPATSPDPNVIVIPGVLGLSSSYVALNKLVPRAGAEDLSVYIDFFFQAAFAATSATICSGAVAGRIKPWAYLLLTVIITGFVYPISGSWVWGGGWLDEGFHDFAGSLVVHSVGGAAALACVIILGPRKGRFDGQSQLSPREQNELKPHSLPLAGMGTFILWLGWYGFNAGSTVTTPTSNQRL
;
A
#
# COMPACT_ATOMS: atom_id res chain seq x y z
N MET A 1 -19.61 -27.17 13.63
CA MET A 1 -20.01 -25.76 13.43
C MET A 1 -20.33 -25.05 14.77
N LYS A 2 -19.40 -25.06 15.74
CA LYS A 2 -19.58 -24.41 17.06
C LYS A 2 -18.46 -23.41 17.40
N TRP A 3 -17.27 -23.55 16.81
CA TRP A 3 -16.09 -22.72 17.10
C TRP A 3 -16.16 -21.28 16.58
N SER A 4 -16.92 -21.00 15.52
CA SER A 4 -17.06 -19.63 14.98
C SER A 4 -17.78 -18.68 15.93
N LYS A 5 -18.72 -19.19 16.74
CA LYS A 5 -19.40 -18.38 17.77
C LYS A 5 -18.44 -18.02 18.92
N TYR A 6 -17.60 -18.96 19.34
CA TYR A 6 -16.61 -18.70 20.40
C TYR A 6 -15.47 -17.81 19.91
N LEU A 7 -15.04 -17.93 18.64
CA LEU A 7 -14.07 -17.02 18.03
C LEU A 7 -14.64 -15.60 17.91
N PHE A 8 -15.89 -15.46 17.48
CA PHE A 8 -16.54 -14.14 17.40
C PHE A 8 -16.73 -13.52 18.78
N ILE A 9 -17.10 -14.31 19.80
CA ILE A 9 -17.22 -13.84 21.19
C ILE A 9 -15.85 -13.52 21.81
N ALA A 10 -14.80 -14.28 21.50
CA ALA A 10 -13.45 -14.00 21.98
C ALA A 10 -12.83 -12.76 21.30
N VAL A 11 -13.02 -12.61 19.99
CA VAL A 11 -12.55 -11.45 19.22
C VAL A 11 -13.35 -10.20 19.58
N ALA A 12 -14.68 -10.29 19.71
CA ALA A 12 -15.51 -9.19 20.19
C ALA A 12 -15.22 -8.86 21.66
N GLY A 13 -15.02 -9.87 22.51
CA GLY A 13 -14.70 -9.73 23.93
C GLY A 13 -13.31 -9.14 24.20
N PHE A 14 -12.39 -9.16 23.22
CA PHE A 14 -11.08 -8.52 23.32
C PHE A 14 -11.04 -7.16 22.60
N LEU A 15 -11.64 -7.05 21.41
CA LEU A 15 -11.64 -5.81 20.63
C LEU A 15 -12.63 -4.76 21.14
N ILE A 16 -13.80 -5.14 21.67
CA ILE A 16 -14.78 -4.17 22.19
C ILE A 16 -14.24 -3.47 23.44
N PRO A 17 -13.66 -4.14 24.46
CA PRO A 17 -13.04 -3.42 25.56
C PRO A 17 -11.79 -2.65 25.13
N LEU A 18 -11.01 -3.12 24.14
CA LEU A 18 -9.86 -2.36 23.63
C LEU A 18 -10.31 -1.07 22.92
N ILE A 19 -11.37 -1.13 22.11
CA ILE A 19 -12.01 0.01 21.45
C ILE A 19 -12.66 0.92 22.49
N LEU A 20 -13.37 0.38 23.48
CA LEU A 20 -14.04 1.16 24.53
C LEU A 20 -13.04 1.86 25.45
N VAL A 21 -11.92 1.22 25.79
CA VAL A 21 -10.81 1.84 26.55
C VAL A 21 -10.10 2.90 25.70
N TYR A 22 -9.94 2.69 24.39
CA TYR A 22 -9.41 3.72 23.49
C TYR A 22 -10.38 4.87 23.27
N THR A 23 -11.69 4.63 23.18
CA THR A 23 -12.69 5.68 23.02
C THR A 23 -12.95 6.42 24.32
N SER A 24 -12.89 5.75 25.49
CA SER A 24 -13.03 6.43 26.78
C SER A 24 -11.80 7.27 27.07
N SER A 25 -10.59 6.76 26.82
CA SER A 25 -9.35 7.55 26.94
C SER A 25 -9.28 8.66 25.89
N ALA A 26 -9.73 8.42 24.65
CA ALA A 26 -9.83 9.47 23.64
C ALA A 26 -10.91 10.51 23.97
N GLN A 27 -12.04 10.14 24.57
CA GLN A 27 -13.06 11.10 25.02
C GLN A 27 -12.67 11.82 26.30
N GLU A 28 -11.93 11.21 27.23
CA GLU A 28 -11.37 11.91 28.39
C GLU A 28 -10.27 12.87 27.97
N VAL A 29 -9.42 12.49 27.01
CA VAL A 29 -8.41 13.38 26.43
C VAL A 29 -9.07 14.49 25.61
N LEU A 30 -10.11 14.19 24.82
CA LEU A 30 -10.83 15.18 24.00
C LEU A 30 -11.72 16.10 24.86
N ALA A 31 -12.33 15.60 25.93
CA ALA A 31 -13.12 16.39 26.86
C ALA A 31 -12.24 17.27 27.78
N ASN A 32 -11.03 16.80 28.13
CA ASN A 32 -10.04 17.62 28.84
C ASN A 32 -9.25 18.57 27.93
N SER A 33 -9.25 18.35 26.60
CA SER A 33 -8.58 19.23 25.63
C SER A 33 -9.49 20.29 25.01
N ILE A 34 -10.81 20.17 25.11
CA ILE A 34 -11.75 21.22 24.69
C ILE A 34 -12.04 22.13 25.89
N ASP A 35 -10.98 22.68 26.46
CA ASP A 35 -11.09 23.93 27.19
C ASP A 35 -10.95 25.06 26.18
N LYS A 36 -11.86 26.03 26.19
CA LYS A 36 -11.86 27.14 25.20
C LYS A 36 -10.59 28.00 25.29
N GLU A 37 -9.83 27.89 26.37
CA GLU A 37 -8.51 28.50 26.56
C GLU A 37 -7.38 27.69 25.88
N CYS A 38 -7.41 26.35 25.96
CA CYS A 38 -6.45 25.47 25.26
C CYS A 38 -6.49 25.67 23.74
N SER A 39 -7.67 25.87 23.17
CA SER A 39 -7.79 26.21 21.73
C SER A 39 -7.17 27.57 21.38
N LYS A 40 -7.15 28.56 22.28
CA LYS A 40 -6.56 29.88 21.99
C LYS A 40 -5.04 29.85 22.12
N GLU A 41 -4.50 29.17 23.12
CA GLU A 41 -3.05 28.97 23.27
C GLU A 41 -2.47 28.12 22.14
N VAL A 42 -3.14 27.04 21.74
CA VAL A 42 -2.74 26.22 20.58
C VAL A 42 -2.79 27.03 19.29
N LEU A 43 -3.81 27.87 19.08
CA LEU A 43 -3.88 28.75 17.91
C LEU A 43 -2.83 29.87 17.94
N GLU A 44 -2.51 30.42 19.11
CA GLU A 44 -1.42 31.39 19.27
C GLU A 44 -0.06 30.77 18.99
N ASP A 45 0.21 29.56 19.50
CA ASP A 45 1.48 28.84 19.27
C ASP A 45 1.63 28.32 17.84
N ILE A 46 0.53 27.90 17.19
CA ILE A 46 0.50 27.61 15.75
C ILE A 46 0.80 28.88 14.94
N SER A 47 0.31 30.05 15.36
CA SER A 47 0.59 31.32 14.66
C SER A 47 2.04 31.78 14.80
N LYS A 48 2.75 31.38 15.87
CA LYS A 48 4.15 31.74 16.13
C LYS A 48 5.15 30.93 15.30
N SER A 49 4.74 29.83 14.67
CA SER A 49 5.63 28.95 13.91
C SER A 49 5.00 28.48 12.58
N PRO A 50 5.08 29.29 11.50
CA PRO A 50 4.50 28.93 10.21
C PRO A 50 5.02 27.59 9.65
N GLU A 51 6.25 27.21 9.99
CA GLU A 51 6.86 25.92 9.63
C GLU A 51 6.14 24.73 10.28
N TYR A 52 5.76 24.85 11.55
CA TYR A 52 5.03 23.78 12.26
C TYR A 52 3.64 23.57 11.67
N LEU A 53 2.97 24.66 11.26
CA LEU A 53 1.67 24.57 10.58
C LEU A 53 1.78 23.85 9.23
N ILE A 54 2.80 24.16 8.43
CA ILE A 54 3.07 23.48 7.15
C ILE A 54 3.33 22.00 7.38
N TYR A 55 4.15 21.65 8.37
CA TYR A 55 4.40 20.26 8.76
C TYR A 55 3.10 19.52 9.08
N LEU A 56 2.23 20.08 9.93
CA LEU A 56 0.94 19.46 10.28
C LEU A 56 0.03 19.27 9.06
N ILE A 57 -0.05 20.27 8.17
CA ILE A 57 -0.86 20.21 6.96
C ILE A 57 -0.34 19.13 6.01
N ASN A 58 0.98 19.07 5.78
CA ASN A 58 1.60 18.07 4.92
C ASN A 58 1.36 16.65 5.46
N ASN A 59 1.52 16.45 6.77
CA ASN A 59 1.26 15.17 7.41
C ASN A 59 -0.20 14.75 7.30
N LEU A 60 -1.15 15.67 7.53
CA LEU A 60 -2.58 15.39 7.37
C LEU A 60 -2.93 15.03 5.93
N TRP A 61 -2.41 15.79 4.97
CA TRP A 61 -2.60 15.55 3.54
C TRP A 61 -2.12 14.16 3.14
N VAL A 62 -0.89 13.81 3.46
CA VAL A 62 -0.29 12.52 3.09
C VAL A 62 -0.93 11.36 3.85
N LEU A 63 -1.38 11.56 5.09
CA LEU A 63 -2.13 10.53 5.82
C LEU A 63 -3.48 10.24 5.16
N ILE A 64 -4.24 11.27 4.78
CA ILE A 64 -5.51 11.10 4.05
C ILE A 64 -5.24 10.42 2.70
N ALA A 65 -4.22 10.86 1.98
CA ALA A 65 -3.82 10.24 0.72
C ALA A 65 -3.46 8.77 0.91
N GLY A 66 -2.69 8.42 1.96
CA GLY A 66 -2.35 7.04 2.29
C GLY A 66 -3.55 6.18 2.62
N ILE A 67 -4.56 6.72 3.32
CA ILE A 67 -5.83 6.02 3.58
C ILE A 67 -6.57 5.74 2.28
N LEU A 68 -6.60 6.70 1.35
CA LEU A 68 -7.21 6.51 0.03
C LEU A 68 -6.46 5.46 -0.80
N VAL A 69 -5.12 5.45 -0.77
CA VAL A 69 -4.33 4.40 -1.43
C VAL A 69 -4.54 3.04 -0.78
N PHE A 70 -4.59 2.98 0.55
CA PHE A 70 -4.90 1.74 1.25
C PHE A 70 -6.31 1.23 0.91
N ALA A 71 -7.29 2.13 0.71
CA ALA A 71 -8.62 1.76 0.25
C ALA A 71 -8.62 1.13 -1.16
N MET A 72 -7.59 1.36 -1.98
CA MET A 72 -7.43 0.65 -3.25
C MET A 72 -7.34 -0.86 -3.07
N GLN A 73 -6.84 -1.35 -1.92
CA GLN A 73 -6.77 -2.78 -1.62
C GLN A 73 -8.17 -3.42 -1.58
N LEU A 74 -9.16 -2.70 -1.05
CA LEU A 74 -10.57 -3.10 -1.14
C LEU A 74 -11.06 -3.05 -2.59
N GLY A 75 -10.66 -2.01 -3.32
CA GLY A 75 -10.95 -1.87 -4.75
C GLY A 75 -10.47 -3.06 -5.58
N PHE A 76 -9.20 -3.49 -5.41
CA PHE A 76 -8.63 -4.67 -6.06
C PHE A 76 -9.36 -5.94 -5.64
N ALA A 77 -9.64 -6.14 -4.35
CA ALA A 77 -10.36 -7.31 -3.88
C ALA A 77 -11.74 -7.45 -4.54
N MET A 78 -12.48 -6.35 -4.67
CA MET A 78 -13.80 -6.32 -5.33
C MET A 78 -13.69 -6.48 -6.84
N LEU A 79 -12.73 -5.80 -7.48
CA LEU A 79 -12.46 -5.89 -8.91
C LEU A 79 -12.15 -7.33 -9.32
N GLU A 80 -11.17 -7.94 -8.63
CA GLU A 80 -10.72 -9.29 -8.89
C GLU A 80 -11.78 -10.32 -8.57
N ALA A 81 -12.50 -10.16 -7.46
CA ALA A 81 -13.61 -11.04 -7.13
C ALA A 81 -14.63 -10.99 -8.27
N GLY A 82 -15.10 -9.80 -8.67
CA GLY A 82 -16.09 -9.63 -9.73
C GLY A 82 -15.69 -10.23 -11.08
N PHE A 83 -14.44 -10.04 -11.49
CA PHE A 83 -13.88 -10.62 -12.74
C PHE A 83 -13.50 -12.10 -12.63
N SER A 84 -13.39 -12.65 -11.42
CA SER A 84 -13.14 -14.06 -11.21
C SER A 84 -14.43 -14.89 -11.27
N PRO A 85 -14.35 -16.20 -11.55
CA PRO A 85 -15.48 -17.11 -11.39
C PRO A 85 -15.87 -17.26 -9.92
N ALA A 86 -17.17 -17.41 -9.61
CA ALA A 86 -17.69 -17.47 -8.24
C ALA A 86 -17.01 -18.54 -7.36
N LYS A 87 -16.62 -19.67 -7.95
CA LYS A 87 -15.91 -20.77 -7.25
C LYS A 87 -14.53 -20.36 -6.71
N ASN A 88 -13.94 -19.29 -7.25
CA ASN A 88 -12.61 -18.82 -6.88
C ASN A 88 -12.65 -17.61 -5.93
N THR A 89 -13.81 -17.02 -5.69
CA THR A 89 -13.95 -15.76 -4.93
C THR A 89 -13.29 -15.82 -3.56
N VAL A 90 -13.49 -16.90 -2.79
CA VAL A 90 -12.88 -17.06 -1.46
C VAL A 90 -11.35 -17.01 -1.55
N ASN A 91 -10.77 -17.66 -2.56
CA ASN A 91 -9.32 -17.65 -2.76
C ASN A 91 -8.81 -16.28 -3.19
N VAL A 92 -9.56 -15.56 -4.03
CA VAL A 92 -9.22 -14.20 -4.45
C VAL A 92 -9.22 -13.25 -3.24
N LEU A 93 -10.26 -13.27 -2.43
CA LEU A 93 -10.36 -12.43 -1.24
C LEU A 93 -9.28 -12.76 -0.21
N PHE A 94 -9.01 -14.05 0.02
CA PHE A 94 -7.91 -14.49 0.87
C PHE A 94 -6.57 -13.91 0.40
N LYS A 95 -6.27 -14.02 -0.90
CA LYS A 95 -5.02 -13.49 -1.46
C LYS A 95 -4.90 -11.97 -1.27
N ASN A 96 -5.95 -11.20 -1.55
CA ASN A 96 -5.91 -9.74 -1.41
C ASN A 96 -5.66 -9.32 0.05
N VAL A 97 -6.39 -9.90 1.01
CA VAL A 97 -6.22 -9.57 2.43
C VAL A 97 -4.84 -10.02 2.94
N ALA A 98 -4.42 -11.23 2.57
CA ALA A 98 -3.13 -11.73 3.01
C ALA A 98 -1.95 -10.98 2.36
N ASP A 99 -2.09 -10.51 1.11
CA ASP A 99 -1.03 -9.75 0.44
C ASP A 99 -0.81 -8.40 1.09
N VAL A 100 -1.87 -7.66 1.43
CA VAL A 100 -1.69 -6.34 2.04
C VAL A 100 -1.06 -6.47 3.43
N CYS A 101 -1.50 -7.44 4.23
CA CYS A 101 -0.94 -7.70 5.55
C CYS A 101 0.54 -8.10 5.46
N LEU A 102 0.86 -9.07 4.61
CA LEU A 102 2.22 -9.57 4.46
C LEU A 102 3.13 -8.54 3.79
N GLY A 103 2.62 -7.85 2.77
CA GLY A 103 3.30 -6.85 1.97
C GLY A 103 3.77 -5.67 2.82
N ILE A 104 2.88 -5.12 3.65
CA ILE A 104 3.22 -4.04 4.59
C ILE A 104 4.25 -4.49 5.62
N VAL A 105 4.12 -5.71 6.17
CA VAL A 105 5.09 -6.23 7.16
C VAL A 105 6.46 -6.45 6.53
N VAL A 106 6.54 -7.03 5.33
CA VAL A 106 7.80 -7.23 4.61
C VAL A 106 8.44 -5.89 4.26
N PHE A 107 7.64 -4.94 3.78
CA PHE A 107 8.11 -3.59 3.46
C PHE A 107 8.59 -2.86 4.71
N PHE A 108 7.93 -3.03 5.86
CA PHE A 108 8.37 -2.53 7.16
C PHE A 108 9.73 -3.09 7.59
N ILE A 109 9.92 -4.42 7.53
CA ILE A 109 11.13 -5.05 8.06
C ILE A 109 12.36 -4.62 7.23
N PHE A 110 12.27 -4.62 5.91
CA PHE A 110 13.44 -4.31 5.06
C PHE A 110 13.13 -3.59 3.74
N GLY A 111 11.91 -3.64 3.21
CA GLY A 111 11.61 -3.00 1.92
C GLY A 111 11.82 -1.48 1.94
N TYR A 112 11.35 -0.78 2.98
CA TYR A 112 11.55 0.66 3.14
C TYR A 112 13.05 1.00 3.26
N ALA A 113 13.80 0.15 3.97
CA ALA A 113 15.25 0.27 4.11
C ALA A 113 16.04 0.07 2.82
N LEU A 114 15.50 -0.73 1.89
CA LEU A 114 16.08 -0.96 0.57
C LEU A 114 15.74 0.15 -0.43
N MET A 115 14.61 0.83 -0.22
CA MET A 115 14.09 1.81 -1.16
C MET A 115 14.61 3.23 -0.86
N TYR A 116 14.75 3.58 0.41
CA TYR A 116 15.01 4.95 0.85
C TYR A 116 16.23 5.07 1.76
N HIS A 117 16.78 6.29 1.84
CA HIS A 117 17.86 6.66 2.73
C HIS A 117 17.53 7.93 3.54
N PRO A 118 18.16 8.12 4.72
CA PRO A 118 17.95 9.31 5.54
C PRO A 118 18.39 10.60 4.85
N ALA A 119 17.69 11.71 5.13
CA ALA A 119 18.00 13.03 4.57
C ALA A 119 19.29 13.63 5.12
N THR A 120 19.53 13.50 6.43
CA THR A 120 20.56 14.27 7.16
C THR A 120 21.62 13.42 7.84
N SER A 121 21.62 12.10 7.61
CA SER A 121 22.64 11.20 8.15
C SER A 121 23.09 10.19 7.10
N PRO A 122 24.36 10.21 6.67
CA PRO A 122 24.95 9.02 6.06
C PRO A 122 24.87 7.94 7.13
N ASP A 123 24.00 6.95 6.93
CA ASP A 123 23.94 5.85 7.86
C ASP A 123 25.30 5.13 7.86
N PRO A 124 25.95 4.95 9.02
CA PRO A 124 27.28 4.33 9.09
C PRO A 124 27.27 2.87 8.61
N ASN A 125 26.11 2.20 8.54
CA ASN A 125 25.97 0.82 8.09
C ASN A 125 25.06 0.73 6.85
N VAL A 126 25.38 1.47 5.79
CA VAL A 126 24.71 1.29 4.49
C VAL A 126 25.50 0.32 3.62
N ILE A 127 24.81 -0.69 3.10
CA ILE A 127 25.33 -1.47 1.98
C ILE A 127 24.89 -0.75 0.70
N VAL A 128 25.85 -0.13 0.00
CA VAL A 128 25.58 0.56 -1.28
C VAL A 128 26.29 -0.15 -2.42
N ILE A 129 25.53 -0.51 -3.45
CA ILE A 129 26.04 -0.67 -4.81
C ILE A 129 25.67 0.63 -5.52
N PRO A 130 26.65 1.52 -5.84
CA PRO A 130 26.37 2.85 -6.36
C PRO A 130 25.42 2.82 -7.55
N GLY A 131 24.33 3.57 -7.44
CA GLY A 131 23.30 3.65 -8.47
C GLY A 131 22.52 2.35 -8.71
N VAL A 132 22.61 1.30 -7.87
CA VAL A 132 21.90 0.03 -8.12
C VAL A 132 21.20 -0.51 -6.88
N LEU A 133 21.79 -0.39 -5.70
CA LEU A 133 21.21 -0.91 -4.47
C LEU A 133 21.68 -0.08 -3.29
N GLY A 134 20.78 0.28 -2.38
CA GLY A 134 21.11 0.83 -1.08
C GLY A 134 20.34 0.09 0.00
N LEU A 135 21.00 -0.32 1.08
CA LEU A 135 20.32 -0.84 2.26
C LEU A 135 20.72 0.00 3.47
N SER A 136 19.80 0.83 3.96
CA SER A 136 19.99 1.66 5.15
C SER A 136 19.57 0.90 6.42
N SER A 137 20.53 0.51 7.25
CA SER A 137 20.27 -0.13 8.55
C SER A 137 19.34 0.67 9.48
N SER A 138 19.31 1.99 9.30
CA SER A 138 18.51 2.95 10.04
C SER A 138 17.02 2.78 9.76
N TYR A 139 16.66 2.20 8.62
CA TYR A 139 15.28 2.01 8.20
C TYR A 139 14.81 0.56 8.26
N VAL A 140 15.69 -0.39 8.58
CA VAL A 140 15.30 -1.76 8.88
C VAL A 140 14.37 -1.73 10.08
N ALA A 141 13.12 -2.18 9.91
CA ALA A 141 12.06 -2.11 10.91
C ALA A 141 11.87 -0.69 11.51
N LEU A 142 12.13 0.37 10.73
CA LEU A 142 12.10 1.77 11.16
C LEU A 142 12.93 2.05 12.44
N ASN A 143 14.10 1.42 12.56
CA ASN A 143 14.97 1.52 13.74
C ASN A 143 15.35 2.97 14.13
N LYS A 144 15.44 3.88 13.15
CA LYS A 144 15.63 5.32 13.38
C LYS A 144 14.51 6.12 12.73
N LEU A 145 13.92 7.02 13.51
CA LEU A 145 12.85 7.92 13.09
C LEU A 145 13.40 9.21 12.47
N VAL A 146 14.25 9.05 11.44
CA VAL A 146 14.79 10.17 10.67
C VAL A 146 14.02 10.27 9.35
N PRO A 147 13.49 11.44 8.95
CA PRO A 147 12.86 11.62 7.64
C PRO A 147 13.78 11.21 6.49
N ARG A 148 13.20 10.59 5.45
CA ARG A 148 13.94 10.25 4.24
C ARG A 148 14.20 11.51 3.41
N ALA A 149 15.21 11.44 2.55
CA ALA A 149 15.44 12.50 1.58
C ALA A 149 14.19 12.73 0.70
N GLY A 150 13.85 14.00 0.48
CA GLY A 150 12.68 14.44 -0.29
C GLY A 150 11.34 14.30 0.45
N ALA A 151 11.36 14.07 1.77
CA ALA A 151 10.18 14.03 2.63
C ALA A 151 10.48 14.56 4.04
N GLU A 152 11.34 15.59 4.14
CA GLU A 152 11.84 16.15 5.39
C GLU A 152 10.72 16.73 6.28
N ASP A 153 9.65 17.22 5.65
CA ASP A 153 8.49 17.81 6.33
C ASP A 153 7.40 16.79 6.71
N LEU A 154 7.71 15.49 6.64
CA LEU A 154 6.79 14.41 6.99
C LEU A 154 7.27 13.61 8.19
N SER A 155 6.31 13.14 8.97
CA SER A 155 6.53 12.08 9.95
C SER A 155 6.94 10.80 9.22
N VAL A 156 7.99 10.14 9.72
CA VAL A 156 8.48 8.86 9.18
C VAL A 156 7.37 7.81 9.13
N TYR A 157 6.45 7.80 10.10
CA TYR A 157 5.34 6.85 10.12
C TYR A 157 4.32 7.11 9.02
N ILE A 158 4.06 8.39 8.70
CA ILE A 158 3.09 8.77 7.67
C ILE A 158 3.68 8.52 6.28
N ASP A 159 4.94 8.90 6.06
CA ASP A 159 5.64 8.58 4.82
C ASP A 159 5.76 7.05 4.64
N PHE A 160 6.17 6.32 5.68
CA PHE A 160 6.19 4.86 5.65
C PHE A 160 4.84 4.26 5.26
N PHE A 161 3.75 4.69 5.92
CA PHE A 161 2.43 4.16 5.63
C PHE A 161 2.00 4.43 4.19
N PHE A 162 2.25 5.65 3.70
CA PHE A 162 1.98 6.03 2.31
C PHE A 162 2.76 5.12 1.34
N GLN A 163 4.06 4.94 1.54
CA GLN A 163 4.91 4.12 0.68
C GLN A 163 4.61 2.62 0.79
N ALA A 164 4.24 2.14 1.98
CA ALA A 164 3.83 0.74 2.19
C ALA A 164 2.55 0.41 1.41
N ALA A 165 1.62 1.38 1.30
CA ALA A 165 0.41 1.22 0.51
C ALA A 165 0.71 1.12 -1.00
N PHE A 166 1.74 1.80 -1.50
CA PHE A 166 2.23 1.68 -2.88
C PHE A 166 2.89 0.32 -3.12
N ALA A 167 3.74 -0.14 -2.19
CA ALA A 167 4.37 -1.45 -2.24
C ALA A 167 3.32 -2.57 -2.32
N ALA A 168 2.31 -2.53 -1.44
CA ALA A 168 1.19 -3.47 -1.46
C ALA A 168 0.41 -3.39 -2.78
N THR A 169 0.18 -2.19 -3.31
CA THR A 169 -0.46 -1.99 -4.63
C THR A 169 0.33 -2.66 -5.76
N SER A 170 1.66 -2.56 -5.76
CA SER A 170 2.50 -3.22 -6.77
C SER A 170 2.35 -4.75 -6.72
N ALA A 171 2.33 -5.34 -5.52
CA ALA A 171 2.13 -6.77 -5.35
C ALA A 171 0.72 -7.23 -5.75
N THR A 172 -0.31 -6.47 -5.37
CA THR A 172 -1.71 -6.87 -5.60
C THR A 172 -2.09 -6.86 -7.08
N ILE A 173 -1.44 -6.03 -7.93
CA ILE A 173 -1.59 -6.09 -9.39
C ILE A 173 -1.33 -7.51 -9.93
N CYS A 174 -0.38 -8.24 -9.34
CA CYS A 174 -0.12 -9.60 -9.74
C CYS A 174 -1.24 -10.58 -9.31
N SER A 175 -1.96 -10.32 -8.21
CA SER A 175 -3.02 -11.19 -7.67
C SER A 175 -4.06 -11.54 -8.74
N GLY A 176 -4.60 -10.52 -9.42
CA GLY A 176 -5.65 -10.68 -10.41
C GLY A 176 -5.18 -11.46 -11.64
N ALA A 177 -3.96 -11.22 -12.09
CA ALA A 177 -3.40 -11.86 -13.29
C ALA A 177 -3.26 -13.39 -13.12
N VAL A 178 -2.93 -13.84 -11.91
CA VAL A 178 -2.70 -15.25 -11.58
C VAL A 178 -3.91 -15.95 -10.95
N ALA A 179 -5.02 -15.22 -10.79
CA ALA A 179 -6.23 -15.71 -10.16
C ALA A 179 -6.75 -17.01 -10.81
N GLY A 180 -7.23 -17.92 -9.96
CA GLY A 180 -7.83 -19.20 -10.36
C GLY A 180 -6.87 -20.31 -10.77
N ARG A 181 -5.54 -20.08 -10.73
CA ARG A 181 -4.55 -21.13 -11.08
C ARG A 181 -3.27 -21.15 -10.25
N ILE A 182 -2.90 -20.06 -9.57
CA ILE A 182 -1.79 -20.08 -8.62
C ILE A 182 -2.18 -20.74 -7.30
N LYS A 183 -1.23 -21.43 -6.65
CA LYS A 183 -1.37 -21.87 -5.26
C LYS A 183 -1.25 -20.66 -4.32
N PRO A 184 -2.08 -20.54 -3.25
CA PRO A 184 -2.06 -19.37 -2.37
C PRO A 184 -0.69 -19.10 -1.75
N TRP A 185 0.00 -20.13 -1.27
CA TRP A 185 1.35 -20.00 -0.69
C TRP A 185 2.41 -19.53 -1.69
N ALA A 186 2.30 -19.95 -2.95
CA ALA A 186 3.20 -19.46 -4.01
C ALA A 186 2.96 -17.97 -4.30
N TYR A 187 1.70 -17.53 -4.21
CA TYR A 187 1.37 -16.11 -4.31
C TYR A 187 1.91 -15.30 -3.12
N LEU A 188 1.82 -15.81 -1.89
CA LEU A 188 2.38 -15.12 -0.72
C LEU A 188 3.91 -14.99 -0.78
N LEU A 189 4.60 -16.01 -1.28
CA LEU A 189 6.04 -15.91 -1.56
C LEU A 189 6.32 -14.84 -2.62
N LEU A 190 5.51 -14.77 -3.66
CA LEU A 190 5.63 -13.73 -4.68
C LEU A 190 5.40 -12.33 -4.08
N THR A 191 4.42 -12.16 -3.19
CA THR A 191 4.22 -10.90 -2.45
C THR A 191 5.50 -10.50 -1.70
N VAL A 192 6.12 -11.43 -0.95
CA VAL A 192 7.38 -11.16 -0.23
C VAL A 192 8.49 -10.74 -1.20
N ILE A 193 8.60 -11.40 -2.36
CA ILE A 193 9.60 -11.08 -3.37
C ILE A 193 9.35 -9.68 -3.95
N ILE A 194 8.10 -9.34 -4.27
CA ILE A 194 7.76 -8.06 -4.86
C ILE A 194 7.97 -6.94 -3.84
N THR A 195 7.32 -6.99 -2.68
CA THR A 195 7.36 -5.89 -1.69
C THR A 195 8.69 -5.80 -0.95
N GLY A 196 9.43 -6.91 -0.86
CA GLY A 196 10.72 -6.96 -0.20
C GLY A 196 11.90 -6.66 -1.11
N PHE A 197 11.83 -6.95 -2.41
CA PHE A 197 12.98 -6.83 -3.30
C PHE A 197 12.65 -6.11 -4.60
N VAL A 198 11.76 -6.64 -5.44
CA VAL A 198 11.58 -6.11 -6.81
C VAL A 198 11.08 -4.66 -6.79
N TYR A 199 10.04 -4.37 -6.01
CA TYR A 199 9.50 -3.03 -5.83
C TYR A 199 10.51 -2.08 -5.17
N PRO A 200 11.05 -2.36 -3.97
CA PRO A 200 11.94 -1.39 -3.32
C PRO A 200 13.26 -1.16 -4.07
N ILE A 201 13.81 -2.17 -4.75
CA ILE A 201 15.02 -1.98 -5.58
C ILE A 201 14.72 -1.07 -6.76
N SER A 202 13.66 -1.33 -7.52
CA SER A 202 13.28 -0.46 -8.66
C SER A 202 12.88 0.95 -8.20
N GLY A 203 12.20 1.04 -7.05
CA GLY A 203 11.88 2.30 -6.39
C GLY A 203 13.11 3.09 -5.96
N SER A 204 14.15 2.40 -5.46
CA SER A 204 15.41 3.07 -5.08
C SER A 204 16.07 3.78 -6.27
N TRP A 205 15.91 3.23 -7.49
CA TRP A 205 16.51 3.82 -8.69
C TRP A 205 15.89 5.16 -9.05
N VAL A 206 14.59 5.32 -8.81
CA VAL A 206 13.80 6.47 -9.28
C VAL A 206 13.44 7.44 -8.16
N TRP A 207 13.10 6.96 -6.96
CA TRP A 207 12.64 7.77 -5.82
C TRP A 207 13.60 7.75 -4.63
N GLY A 208 14.60 6.89 -4.65
CA GLY A 208 15.57 6.70 -3.57
C GLY A 208 16.94 7.31 -3.83
N GLY A 209 17.07 8.25 -4.76
CA GLY A 209 18.36 8.88 -5.10
C GLY A 209 19.29 8.00 -5.96
N GLY A 210 18.73 6.99 -6.63
CA GLY A 210 19.49 6.09 -7.52
C GLY A 210 19.73 6.67 -8.91
N TRP A 211 20.28 5.84 -9.80
CA TRP A 211 20.76 6.25 -11.13
C TRP A 211 19.70 6.76 -12.11
N LEU A 212 18.40 6.55 -11.83
CA LEU A 212 17.29 7.07 -12.65
C LEU A 212 16.68 8.36 -12.08
N ASP A 213 17.05 8.76 -10.86
CA ASP A 213 16.53 10.00 -10.24
C ASP A 213 16.90 11.23 -11.10
N GLU A 214 18.06 11.19 -11.76
CA GLU A 214 18.46 12.20 -12.75
C GLU A 214 17.91 11.86 -14.15
N GLY A 215 16.85 12.56 -14.56
CA GLY A 215 16.38 12.61 -15.95
C GLY A 215 15.30 11.59 -16.31
N PHE A 216 14.93 10.68 -15.41
CA PHE A 216 13.72 9.87 -15.55
C PHE A 216 12.65 10.33 -14.55
N HIS A 217 11.45 10.61 -15.05
CA HIS A 217 10.35 11.14 -14.23
C HIS A 217 9.21 10.14 -14.15
N ASP A 218 8.99 9.59 -12.96
CA ASP A 218 7.80 8.82 -12.62
C ASP A 218 7.15 9.43 -11.38
N PHE A 219 6.14 10.28 -11.59
CA PHE A 219 5.57 11.11 -10.54
C PHE A 219 4.89 10.32 -9.41
N ALA A 220 4.13 9.29 -9.76
CA ALA A 220 3.32 8.53 -8.80
C ALA A 220 3.46 7.01 -8.97
N GLY A 221 4.30 6.51 -9.88
CA GLY A 221 4.61 5.08 -9.96
C GLY A 221 3.96 4.37 -11.13
N SER A 222 3.78 5.06 -12.27
CA SER A 222 3.38 4.42 -13.52
C SER A 222 4.35 3.30 -13.91
N LEU A 223 5.65 3.50 -13.66
CA LEU A 223 6.67 2.49 -13.83
C LEU A 223 6.90 1.72 -12.51
N VAL A 224 7.27 2.43 -11.44
CA VAL A 224 7.73 1.86 -10.17
C VAL A 224 6.67 0.99 -9.48
N VAL A 225 5.39 1.34 -9.59
CA VAL A 225 4.28 0.55 -9.02
C VAL A 225 3.65 -0.31 -10.10
N HIS A 226 3.09 0.32 -11.14
CA HIS A 226 2.20 -0.36 -12.08
C HIS A 226 2.95 -1.23 -13.08
N SER A 227 4.02 -0.73 -13.70
CA SER A 227 4.79 -1.52 -14.68
C SER A 227 5.58 -2.63 -13.99
N VAL A 228 6.13 -2.38 -12.80
CA VAL A 228 6.78 -3.43 -11.98
C VAL A 228 5.78 -4.53 -11.62
N GLY A 229 4.61 -4.18 -11.08
CA GLY A 229 3.57 -5.13 -10.76
C GLY A 229 3.07 -5.89 -12.00
N GLY A 230 2.90 -5.18 -13.11
CA GLY A 230 2.49 -5.74 -14.40
C GLY A 230 3.54 -6.66 -15.03
N ALA A 231 4.82 -6.33 -14.93
CA ALA A 231 5.93 -7.16 -15.42
C ALA A 231 6.08 -8.43 -14.57
N ALA A 232 5.97 -8.32 -13.24
CA ALA A 232 5.94 -9.47 -12.34
C ALA A 232 4.73 -10.38 -12.65
N ALA A 233 3.57 -9.78 -12.90
CA ALA A 233 2.37 -10.48 -13.34
C ALA A 233 2.59 -11.22 -14.66
N LEU A 234 3.17 -10.54 -15.66
CA LEU A 234 3.47 -11.13 -16.97
C LEU A 234 4.42 -12.33 -16.84
N ALA A 235 5.51 -12.18 -16.09
CA ALA A 235 6.45 -13.28 -15.82
C ALA A 235 5.74 -14.48 -15.18
N CYS A 236 4.87 -14.23 -14.19
CA CYS A 236 4.08 -15.28 -13.54
C CYS A 236 3.10 -15.95 -14.51
N VAL A 237 2.44 -15.19 -15.38
CA VAL A 237 1.49 -15.75 -16.36
C VAL A 237 2.21 -16.59 -17.42
N ILE A 238 3.41 -16.20 -17.86
CA ILE A 238 4.22 -17.00 -18.79
C ILE A 238 4.57 -18.37 -18.18
N ILE A 239 4.96 -18.39 -16.90
CA ILE A 239 5.32 -19.63 -16.20
C ILE A 239 4.10 -20.50 -15.89
N LEU A 240 3.01 -19.89 -15.39
CA LEU A 240 1.79 -20.62 -15.03
C LEU A 240 1.02 -21.12 -16.26
N GLY A 241 1.17 -20.44 -17.39
CA GLY A 241 0.38 -20.66 -18.59
C GLY A 241 -1.07 -20.18 -18.46
N PRO A 242 -1.89 -20.44 -19.49
CA PRO A 242 -3.27 -20.02 -19.53
C PRO A 242 -4.15 -20.77 -18.52
N ARG A 243 -5.28 -20.18 -18.16
CA ARG A 243 -6.34 -20.90 -17.44
C ARG A 243 -6.78 -22.10 -18.29
N LYS A 244 -6.97 -23.26 -17.65
CA LYS A 244 -7.54 -24.45 -18.31
C LYS A 244 -8.85 -24.04 -19.01
N GLY A 245 -9.03 -24.44 -20.27
CA GLY A 245 -10.22 -24.08 -21.03
C GLY A 245 -10.15 -22.76 -21.81
N ARG A 246 -9.09 -21.95 -21.65
CA ARG A 246 -9.07 -20.60 -22.26
C ARG A 246 -8.66 -20.58 -23.74
N PHE A 247 -7.75 -21.45 -24.17
CA PHE A 247 -7.10 -21.40 -25.50
C PHE A 247 -6.85 -22.78 -26.13
N ASP A 248 -7.39 -23.83 -25.55
CA ASP A 248 -7.51 -25.16 -26.12
C ASP A 248 -8.24 -25.00 -27.46
N GLY A 249 -7.46 -25.02 -28.54
CA GLY A 249 -7.83 -24.64 -29.92
C GLY A 249 -8.90 -25.51 -30.58
N GLN A 250 -9.73 -26.18 -29.81
CA GLN A 250 -10.95 -26.85 -30.24
C GLN A 250 -12.02 -26.63 -29.18
N SER A 251 -13.19 -26.20 -29.62
CA SER A 251 -14.41 -25.98 -28.85
C SER A 251 -14.95 -27.24 -28.16
N GLN A 252 -14.19 -27.84 -27.25
CA GLN A 252 -14.57 -29.01 -26.46
C GLN A 252 -14.88 -28.65 -25.01
N LEU A 253 -14.73 -27.38 -24.60
CA LEU A 253 -15.33 -26.95 -23.35
C LEU A 253 -16.84 -27.00 -23.46
N SER A 254 -17.47 -27.72 -22.55
CA SER A 254 -18.91 -27.67 -22.34
C SER A 254 -19.37 -26.22 -22.10
N PRO A 255 -20.63 -25.88 -22.41
CA PRO A 255 -21.20 -24.57 -22.08
C PRO A 255 -21.02 -24.19 -20.60
N ARG A 256 -20.99 -25.20 -19.71
CA ARG A 256 -20.69 -25.03 -18.28
C ARG A 256 -19.25 -24.56 -18.05
N GLU A 257 -18.27 -25.20 -18.65
CA GLU A 257 -16.86 -24.82 -18.51
C GLU A 257 -16.56 -23.44 -19.11
N GLN A 258 -17.23 -23.07 -20.21
CA GLN A 258 -17.15 -21.71 -20.76
C GLN A 258 -17.75 -20.67 -19.81
N ASN A 259 -18.89 -20.97 -19.18
CA ASN A 259 -19.48 -20.10 -18.16
C ASN A 259 -18.60 -20.00 -16.91
N GLU A 260 -17.84 -21.04 -16.57
CA GLU A 260 -16.91 -21.04 -15.45
C GLU A 260 -15.66 -20.17 -15.69
N LEU A 261 -15.45 -19.62 -16.88
CA LEU A 261 -14.39 -18.64 -17.17
C LEU A 261 -14.88 -17.19 -17.15
N LYS A 262 -16.21 -16.97 -17.11
CA LYS A 262 -16.81 -15.64 -17.15
C LYS A 262 -16.71 -14.94 -15.79
N PRO A 263 -16.68 -13.60 -15.78
CA PRO A 263 -16.90 -12.80 -14.58
C PRO A 263 -18.21 -13.20 -13.91
N HIS A 264 -18.22 -13.40 -12.60
CA HIS A 264 -19.44 -13.77 -11.88
C HIS A 264 -20.25 -12.57 -11.41
N SER A 265 -19.65 -11.37 -11.32
CA SER A 265 -20.36 -10.15 -10.92
C SER A 265 -19.71 -8.88 -11.48
N LEU A 266 -20.26 -8.37 -12.58
CA LEU A 266 -19.89 -7.06 -13.13
C LEU A 266 -20.22 -5.89 -12.18
N PRO A 267 -21.33 -5.91 -11.40
CA PRO A 267 -21.56 -4.87 -10.40
C PRO A 267 -20.45 -4.83 -9.34
N LEU A 268 -19.99 -5.99 -8.86
CA LEU A 268 -18.89 -6.06 -7.89
C LEU A 268 -17.58 -5.54 -8.50
N ALA A 269 -17.31 -5.91 -9.75
CA ALA A 269 -16.17 -5.38 -10.49
C ALA A 269 -16.25 -3.85 -10.66
N GLY A 270 -17.43 -3.32 -11.02
CA GLY A 270 -17.67 -1.90 -11.16
C GLY A 270 -17.50 -1.11 -9.86
N MET A 271 -18.01 -1.65 -8.74
CA MET A 271 -17.77 -1.05 -7.41
C MET A 271 -16.28 -1.03 -7.05
N GLY A 272 -15.55 -2.12 -7.35
CA GLY A 272 -14.09 -2.17 -7.21
C GLY A 272 -13.40 -1.08 -8.02
N THR A 273 -13.79 -0.90 -9.29
CA THR A 273 -13.28 0.18 -10.14
C THR A 273 -13.53 1.57 -9.56
N PHE A 274 -14.73 1.86 -9.04
CA PHE A 274 -15.01 3.16 -8.43
C PHE A 274 -14.17 3.43 -7.18
N ILE A 275 -13.93 2.41 -6.35
CA ILE A 275 -13.04 2.52 -5.19
C ILE A 275 -11.60 2.74 -5.62
N LEU A 276 -11.12 2.02 -6.65
CA LEU A 276 -9.79 2.24 -7.23
C LEU A 276 -9.65 3.66 -7.78
N TRP A 277 -10.66 4.17 -8.49
CA TRP A 277 -10.66 5.54 -8.98
C TRP A 277 -10.59 6.54 -7.82
N LEU A 278 -11.43 6.39 -6.79
CA LEU A 278 -11.38 7.24 -5.61
C LEU A 278 -9.99 7.21 -4.93
N GLY A 279 -9.43 6.01 -4.76
CA GLY A 279 -8.10 5.81 -4.20
C GLY A 279 -6.99 6.46 -5.04
N TRP A 280 -7.18 6.51 -6.37
CA TRP A 280 -6.24 7.11 -7.31
C TRP A 280 -6.02 8.62 -7.08
N TYR A 281 -7.01 9.32 -6.50
CA TYR A 281 -6.80 10.72 -6.08
C TYR A 281 -5.76 10.81 -4.97
N GLY A 282 -5.79 9.92 -3.98
CA GLY A 282 -4.74 9.84 -2.96
C GLY A 282 -3.41 9.38 -3.55
N PHE A 283 -3.43 8.42 -4.47
CA PHE A 283 -2.24 7.88 -5.13
C PHE A 283 -1.47 8.98 -5.88
N ASN A 284 -2.14 9.70 -6.78
CA ASN A 284 -1.48 10.73 -7.56
C ASN A 284 -1.25 12.01 -6.75
N ALA A 285 -2.30 12.56 -6.14
CA ALA A 285 -2.19 13.86 -5.48
C ALA A 285 -1.32 13.77 -4.21
N GLY A 286 -1.36 12.66 -3.47
CA GLY A 286 -0.48 12.44 -2.33
C GLY A 286 1.00 12.32 -2.68
N SER A 287 1.33 11.98 -3.93
CA SER A 287 2.71 11.86 -4.41
C SER A 287 3.42 13.22 -4.53
N THR A 288 2.71 14.34 -4.33
CA THR A 288 3.37 15.63 -4.11
C THR A 288 4.16 15.68 -2.81
N VAL A 289 3.87 14.77 -1.85
CA VAL A 289 4.45 14.63 -0.49
C VAL A 289 4.42 15.88 0.40
N THR A 290 4.03 17.01 -0.17
CA THR A 290 3.78 18.29 0.48
C THR A 290 2.53 18.92 -0.15
N THR A 291 1.90 19.83 0.57
CA THR A 291 0.88 20.70 -0.02
C THR A 291 1.56 21.82 -0.81
N PRO A 292 1.05 22.19 -2.01
CA PRO A 292 1.59 23.31 -2.75
C PRO A 292 1.46 24.59 -1.89
N THR A 293 2.57 25.09 -1.37
CA THR A 293 2.61 26.46 -0.85
C THR A 293 2.52 27.41 -2.04
N SER A 294 1.99 28.62 -1.84
CA SER A 294 1.65 29.59 -2.90
C SER A 294 2.81 29.99 -3.85
N ASN A 295 4.03 29.50 -3.61
CA ASN A 295 5.22 29.76 -4.41
C ASN A 295 5.74 28.57 -5.23
N GLN A 296 5.18 27.36 -5.10
CA GLN A 296 5.53 26.25 -5.98
C GLN A 296 4.48 26.11 -7.08
N ARG A 297 4.73 26.75 -8.21
CA ARG A 297 3.99 26.46 -9.45
C ARG A 297 4.49 25.12 -9.98
N LEU A 298 3.55 24.20 -10.19
CA LEU A 298 3.70 22.96 -10.96
C LEU A 298 4.38 23.22 -12.31
#